data_AF-A0A498DAA1-F1
#
_entry.id   AF-A0A498DAA1-F1
#
_cell.length_a   1.000
_cell.length_b   1.000
_cell.length_c   1.000
_cell.angle_alpha   90.00
_cell.angle_beta   90.00
_cell.angle_gamma   90.00
#
_symmetry.space_group_name_H-M   'P 1'
#
loop_
_entity.id
_entity.type
_entity.pdbx_description
1 polymer ?
#
loop_
_entity_poly.entity_id
_entity_poly.type
_entity_poly.pdbx_seq_one_letter_code
_entity_poly.pdbx_strand_id
1 'polypeptide(L)' 'MANKSHKDKSIANRTYQYSDYYSDDDLSKGMAKTHEQVSDAYMEGTLDQDVTENRTEESFPRKGNPNGKK' A
#
# COMPACT_ATOMS: atom_id res chain seq x y z
N MET A 1 6.65 -14.79 41.97
CA MET A 1 6.10 -14.99 40.61
C MET A 1 6.06 -13.62 39.95
N ALA A 2 6.90 -13.39 38.93
CA ALA A 2 7.04 -12.07 38.31
C ALA A 2 5.80 -11.76 37.45
N ASN A 3 5.08 -10.68 37.81
CA ASN A 3 3.98 -10.15 37.01
C ASN A 3 4.54 -9.61 35.69
N LYS A 4 4.32 -10.35 34.61
CA LYS A 4 4.68 -9.91 33.26
C LYS A 4 3.69 -8.79 32.90
N SER A 5 4.12 -7.54 33.08
CA SER A 5 3.36 -6.38 32.63
C SER A 5 3.15 -6.52 31.12
N HIS A 6 1.93 -6.89 30.71
CA HIS A 6 1.49 -6.77 29.33
C HIS A 6 1.44 -5.28 29.03
N LYS A 7 2.57 -4.75 28.57
CA LYS A 7 2.69 -3.40 28.05
C LYS A 7 1.81 -3.35 26.81
N ASP A 8 0.57 -2.89 26.98
CA ASP A 8 -0.33 -2.59 25.88
C ASP A 8 0.40 -1.66 24.91
N LYS A 9 0.82 -2.23 23.78
CA LYS A 9 1.41 -1.48 22.68
C LYS A 9 0.27 -0.70 22.05
N SER A 10 0.00 0.48 22.61
CA SER A 10 -0.96 1.44 22.06
C SER A 10 -0.71 1.61 20.56
N ILE A 11 -1.72 1.28 19.75
CA ILE A 11 -1.65 1.33 18.29
C ILE A 11 -1.32 2.74 17.77
N ALA A 12 -1.70 3.78 18.52
CA ALA A 12 -1.53 5.17 18.15
C ALA A 12 -0.05 5.58 17.95
N ASN A 13 0.89 4.91 18.62
CA ASN A 13 2.32 5.20 18.53
C ASN A 13 3.11 4.10 17.82
N ARG A 14 2.44 3.11 17.22
CA ARG A 14 3.13 2.01 16.53
C ARG A 14 3.52 2.46 15.12
N THR A 15 4.79 2.34 14.80
CA THR A 15 5.30 2.43 13.42
C THR A 15 5.72 1.05 12.92
N TYR A 16 5.83 0.92 11.59
CA TYR A 16 6.27 -0.32 10.96
C TYR A 16 7.66 -0.72 11.49
N GLN A 17 7.85 -2.00 11.77
CA GLN A 17 9.12 -2.60 12.15
C GLN A 17 9.44 -3.77 11.22
N TYR A 18 10.72 -4.02 10.93
CA TYR A 18 11.13 -5.13 10.06
C TYR A 18 10.61 -6.50 10.53
N SER A 19 10.49 -6.70 11.84
CA SER A 19 9.92 -7.92 12.41
C SER A 19 8.44 -8.16 12.07
N ASP A 20 7.71 -7.12 11.65
CA ASP A 20 6.28 -7.22 11.33
C ASP A 20 6.04 -8.13 10.11
N TYR A 21 7.03 -8.31 9.23
CA TYR A 21 6.98 -9.28 8.12
C TYR A 21 6.85 -10.73 8.57
N TYR A 22 7.38 -11.05 9.75
CA TYR A 22 7.45 -12.41 10.27
C TYR A 22 6.45 -12.65 11.40
N SER A 23 5.57 -11.68 11.66
CA SER A 23 4.61 -11.76 12.75
C SER A 23 3.28 -12.36 12.28
N ASP A 24 2.69 -13.20 13.13
CA ASP A 24 1.37 -13.81 12.85
C ASP A 24 0.18 -12.90 13.22
N ASP A 25 0.43 -11.76 13.85
CA ASP A 25 -0.58 -10.79 14.28
C ASP A 25 -1.12 -9.95 13.10
N ASP A 26 -2.45 -9.77 13.05
CA ASP A 26 -3.14 -9.13 11.91
C ASP A 26 -2.72 -7.67 11.70
N LEU A 27 -2.49 -6.93 12.78
CA LEU A 27 -2.00 -5.56 12.69
C LEU A 27 -0.62 -5.53 12.06
N SER A 28 0.28 -6.42 12.51
CA SER A 28 1.64 -6.55 11.99
C SER A 28 1.64 -6.90 10.49
N LYS A 29 0.80 -7.86 10.09
CA LYS A 29 0.59 -8.23 8.68
C LYS A 29 0.08 -7.06 7.85
N GLY A 30 -0.89 -6.30 8.37
CA GLY A 30 -1.39 -5.10 7.70
C GLY A 30 -0.31 -4.04 7.48
N MET A 31 0.52 -3.78 8.50
CA MET A 31 1.64 -2.83 8.41
C MET A 31 2.73 -3.30 7.44
N ALA A 32 3.05 -4.58 7.43
CA ALA A 32 3.99 -5.17 6.48
C ALA A 32 3.48 -5.04 5.04
N LYS A 33 2.21 -5.38 4.80
CA LYS A 33 1.59 -5.32 3.47
C LYS A 33 1.53 -3.89 2.91
N THR A 34 1.31 -2.87 3.74
CA THR A 34 1.34 -1.47 3.27
C THR A 34 2.75 -0.99 3.00
N HIS A 35 3.75 -1.46 3.78
CA HIS A 35 5.16 -1.19 3.50
C HIS A 35 5.61 -1.79 2.16
N GLU A 36 5.18 -3.01 1.85
CA GLU A 36 5.39 -3.65 0.54
C GLU A 36 4.74 -2.86 -0.58
N GLN A 37 3.44 -2.57 -0.49
CA GLN A 37 2.73 -1.81 -1.53
C GLN A 37 3.38 -0.45 -1.84
N VAL A 38 3.86 0.27 -0.81
CA VAL A 38 4.57 1.55 -1.01
C VAL A 38 5.93 1.33 -1.66
N SER A 39 6.66 0.30 -1.26
CA SER A 39 7.95 -0.05 -1.85
C SER A 39 7.81 -0.49 -3.30
N ASP A 40 6.82 -1.33 -3.59
CA ASP A 40 6.46 -1.78 -4.93
C ASP A 40 6.09 -0.57 -5.80
N ALA A 41 5.24 0.34 -5.33
CA ALA A 41 4.90 1.55 -6.07
C ALA A 41 6.10 2.48 -6.32
N TYR A 42 7.06 2.54 -5.41
CA TYR A 42 8.30 3.32 -5.59
C TYR A 42 9.25 2.66 -6.60
N MET A 43 9.40 1.34 -6.52
CA MET A 43 10.25 0.56 -7.44
C MET A 43 9.63 0.41 -8.83
N GLU A 44 8.31 0.24 -8.93
CA GLU A 44 7.55 0.26 -10.18
C GLU A 44 7.50 1.69 -10.76
N GLY A 45 7.49 2.70 -9.88
CA GLY A 45 7.55 4.12 -10.20
C GLY A 45 8.91 4.63 -10.71
N THR A 46 9.86 3.75 -11.02
CA THR A 46 11.09 4.06 -11.77
C THR A 46 11.11 3.44 -13.17
N LEU A 47 9.94 3.11 -13.74
CA LEU A 47 9.77 3.21 -15.19
C LEU A 47 9.64 4.69 -15.54
N ASP A 48 10.78 5.39 -15.49
CA ASP A 48 10.93 6.68 -16.15
C ASP A 48 10.49 6.44 -17.59
N GLN A 49 9.33 6.99 -17.91
CA GLN A 49 8.67 6.76 -19.19
C GLN A 49 9.51 7.52 -20.20
N ASP A 50 10.57 6.88 -20.70
CA ASP A 50 11.31 7.33 -21.88
C ASP A 50 10.39 7.07 -23.08
N VAL A 51 9.28 7.81 -23.13
CA VAL A 51 8.39 7.88 -24.27
C VAL A 51 9.12 8.74 -25.27
N THR A 52 10.02 8.13 -26.02
CA THR A 52 10.30 8.60 -27.37
C THR A 52 8.98 8.54 -28.14
N GLU A 53 8.22 9.64 -28.04
CA GLU A 53 7.32 10.23 -29.02
C GLU A 53 6.85 9.25 -30.12
N ASN A 54 5.90 8.35 -29.79
CA ASN A 54 5.04 7.64 -30.76
C ASN A 54 3.89 6.92 -30.03
N ARG A 55 3.19 7.63 -29.13
CA ARG A 55 1.97 7.09 -28.51
C ARG A 55 0.78 7.45 -29.40
N THR A 56 0.45 6.56 -30.33
CA THR A 56 -0.86 6.59 -30.99
C THR A 56 -1.93 6.49 -29.89
N GLU A 57 -2.76 7.52 -29.84
CA GLU A 57 -3.91 7.72 -28.95
C GLU A 57 -4.92 6.55 -29.07
N GLU A 58 -4.69 5.44 -28.36
CA GLU A 58 -5.78 4.51 -28.01
C GLU A 58 -6.31 4.87 -26.63
N SER A 59 -7.32 5.74 -26.66
CA SER A 59 -8.14 6.14 -25.53
C SER A 59 -8.71 4.90 -24.81
N PHE A 60 -8.33 4.68 -23.55
CA PHE A 60 -8.99 3.69 -22.70
C PHE A 60 -10.36 4.23 -22.23
N PRO A 61 -11.50 3.58 -22.54
CA PRO A 61 -12.81 4.16 -22.26
C PRO A 61 -13.17 4.03 -20.78
N ARG A 62 -13.16 5.15 -20.03
CA ARG A 62 -13.87 5.24 -18.74
C ARG A 62 -15.37 5.32 -19.02
N LYS A 63 -16.07 4.19 -19.00
CA LYS A 63 -17.55 4.18 -19.03
C LYS A 63 -18.10 4.79 -17.74
N GLY A 64 -18.33 6.10 -17.75
CA GLY A 64 -19.25 6.77 -16.85
C GLY A 64 -20.70 6.48 -17.27
N ASN A 65 -21.54 6.14 -16.29
CA ASN A 65 -22.94 5.73 -16.42
C ASN A 65 -23.82 6.70 -17.25
N PRO A 66 -24.51 6.26 -18.33
CA PRO A 66 -25.28 7.16 -19.21
C PRO A 66 -26.70 7.53 -18.74
N ASN A 67 -27.18 7.08 -17.58
CA ASN A 67 -28.58 7.32 -17.16
C ASN A 67 -28.77 8.39 -16.06
N GLY A 68 -28.07 9.51 -16.16
CA GLY A 68 -28.41 10.76 -15.46
C GLY A 68 -29.01 11.78 -16.43
N LYS A 69 -30.17 11.50 -17.03
CA LYS A 69 -30.91 12.51 -17.79
C LYS A 69 -31.61 13.47 -16.82
N LYS A 70 -31.60 14.75 -17.21
CA LYS A 70 -32.17 15.93 -16.58
C LYS A 70 -33.56 15.73 -15.99
#